data_AF-A0A9D6HUA0-F1
#
_entry.id   AF-A0A9D6HUA0-F1
#
_cell.length_a   1.000
_cell.length_b   1.000
_cell.length_c   1.000
_cell.angle_alpha   90.00
_cell.angle_beta   90.00
_cell.angle_gamma   90.00
#
_symmetry.space_group_name_H-M   'P 1'
#
loop_
_entity.id
_entity.type
_entity.pdbx_description
1 polymer ?
#
loop_
_entity_poly.entity_id
_entity_poly.type
_entity_poly.pdbx_seq_one_letter_code
_entity_poly.pdbx_strand_id
1 'polypeptide(L)'
;MGFEKIKEVYRQKSEKWEKIRISTLGEVLNALDDLEKETTFENAHIFGSVTRPYRFHESSDIDIAFEGLDRDRLFVAVAFLSRRLERDVNGQHLEDIAELDAQWTEIRRGHASVKHKAQSLRGNISNEDLAESLAYRLHNLYCAYEDLFKLVAGFFENQLENSSRYHTDLLRRMMLDMEGIRPRLLSEDSLKILDELRGFRHVFRHAYSYGMDAERVVKLAEKTTSLNAAFAEDLDRFKDELRPAKD
;
A
#
# COMPACT_ATOMS: atom_id res chain seq x y z
N MET A 1 -26.87 27.03 -29.31
CA MET A 1 -27.44 27.78 -28.17
C MET A 1 -27.48 26.98 -26.86
N GLY A 2 -28.13 25.83 -26.75
CA GLY A 2 -28.18 25.05 -25.49
C GLY A 2 -26.81 24.55 -24.99
N PHE A 3 -26.00 24.00 -25.91
CA PHE A 3 -24.65 23.51 -25.60
C PHE A 3 -23.64 24.60 -25.19
N GLU A 4 -23.74 25.81 -25.76
CA GLU A 4 -22.92 26.97 -25.32
C GLU A 4 -23.20 27.33 -23.86
N LYS A 5 -24.48 27.34 -23.48
CA LYS A 5 -24.93 27.73 -22.14
C LYS A 5 -24.47 26.73 -21.08
N ILE A 6 -24.48 25.44 -21.42
CA ILE A 6 -23.94 24.37 -20.58
C ILE A 6 -22.42 24.54 -20.40
N LYS A 7 -21.66 24.73 -21.48
CA LYS A 7 -20.21 24.95 -21.41
C LYS A 7 -19.83 26.17 -20.56
N GLU A 8 -20.59 27.26 -20.66
CA GLU A 8 -20.40 28.45 -19.83
C GLU A 8 -20.60 28.14 -18.33
N VAL A 9 -21.67 27.43 -17.97
CA VAL A 9 -21.93 27.03 -16.57
C VAL A 9 -20.82 26.13 -16.02
N TYR A 10 -20.34 25.16 -16.79
CA TYR A 10 -19.23 24.29 -16.39
C TYR A 10 -17.92 25.07 -16.21
N ARG A 11 -17.63 26.02 -17.12
CA ARG A 11 -16.45 26.89 -17.00
C ARG A 11 -16.51 27.75 -15.75
N GLN A 12 -17.64 28.39 -15.48
CA GLN A 12 -17.82 29.21 -14.27
C GLN A 12 -17.69 28.38 -12.99
N LYS A 13 -18.24 27.16 -12.96
CA LYS A 13 -18.09 26.24 -11.83
C LYS A 13 -16.62 25.83 -11.63
N SER A 14 -15.90 25.53 -12.71
CA SER A 14 -14.49 25.18 -12.67
C SER A 14 -13.62 26.34 -12.18
N GLU A 15 -13.84 27.56 -12.67
CA GLU A 15 -13.14 28.77 -12.22
C GLU A 15 -13.43 29.10 -10.75
N LYS A 16 -14.66 28.87 -10.28
CA LYS A 16 -15.02 29.01 -8.86
C LYS A 16 -14.19 28.05 -8.01
N TRP A 17 -14.15 26.77 -8.38
CA TRP A 17 -13.40 25.77 -7.62
C TRP A 17 -11.90 26.00 -7.65
N GLU A 18 -11.36 26.51 -8.75
CA GLU A 18 -9.94 26.85 -8.83
C GLU A 18 -9.57 27.99 -7.88
N LYS A 19 -10.46 28.99 -7.72
CA LYS A 19 -10.26 30.04 -6.70
C LYS A 19 -10.32 29.47 -5.28
N ILE A 20 -11.28 28.58 -5.01
CA ILE A 20 -11.39 27.91 -3.71
C ILE A 20 -10.14 27.10 -3.42
N ARG A 21 -9.65 26.30 -4.38
CA ARG A 21 -8.41 25.52 -4.27
C ARG A 21 -7.23 26.35 -3.81
N ILE A 22 -7.02 27.53 -4.42
CA ILE A 22 -5.92 28.43 -4.07
C ILE A 22 -6.10 29.00 -2.66
N SER A 23 -7.33 29.40 -2.27
CA SER A 23 -7.64 29.85 -0.91
C SER A 23 -7.36 28.75 0.12
N THR A 24 -7.88 27.55 -0.14
CA THR A 24 -7.71 26.38 0.72
C THR A 24 -6.24 26.02 0.87
N LEU A 25 -5.43 26.10 -0.19
CA LEU A 25 -3.98 25.85 -0.05
C LEU A 25 -3.32 26.84 0.93
N GLY A 26 -3.71 28.12 0.90
CA GLY A 26 -3.25 29.11 1.88
C GLY A 26 -3.75 28.82 3.29
N GLU A 27 -5.01 28.38 3.44
CA GLU A 27 -5.58 27.98 4.73
C GLU A 27 -4.86 26.75 5.32
N VAL A 28 -4.51 25.76 4.49
CA VAL A 28 -3.75 24.58 4.91
C VAL A 28 -2.37 24.97 5.42
N LEU A 29 -1.65 25.84 4.73
CA LEU A 29 -0.34 26.32 5.19
C LEU A 29 -0.46 27.01 6.57
N ASN A 30 -1.44 27.90 6.74
CA ASN A 30 -1.68 28.56 8.03
C ASN A 30 -2.09 27.55 9.13
N ALA A 31 -2.86 26.52 8.79
CA ALA A 31 -3.26 25.49 9.74
C ALA A 31 -2.07 24.60 10.16
N LEU A 32 -1.12 24.35 9.25
CA LEU A 32 0.14 23.67 9.55
C LEU A 32 1.03 24.51 10.47
N ASP A 33 1.14 25.82 10.23
CA ASP A 33 1.85 26.75 11.13
C ASP A 33 1.23 26.77 12.54
N ASP A 34 -0.09 26.64 12.64
CA ASP A 34 -0.78 26.51 13.92
C ASP A 34 -0.53 25.14 14.58
N LEU A 35 -0.46 24.07 13.79
CA LEU A 35 -0.21 22.71 14.26
C LEU A 35 1.22 22.54 14.81
N GLU A 36 2.23 23.18 14.21
CA GLU A 36 3.62 23.16 14.69
C GLU A 36 3.77 23.66 16.13
N LYS A 37 2.79 24.42 16.64
CA LYS A 37 2.76 24.89 18.03
C LYS A 37 2.28 23.81 19.01
N GLU A 38 1.56 22.80 18.53
CA GLU A 38 0.91 21.75 19.32
C GLU A 38 1.65 20.40 19.24
N THR A 39 2.35 20.15 18.13
CA THR A 39 3.11 18.91 17.90
C THR A 39 4.35 19.15 17.05
N THR A 40 5.34 18.29 17.20
CA THR A 40 6.58 18.33 16.41
C THR A 40 6.50 17.42 15.20
N PHE A 41 6.98 17.91 14.06
CA PHE A 41 7.28 17.16 12.85
C PHE A 41 8.41 17.89 12.09
N GLU A 42 9.13 17.18 11.22
CA GLU A 42 10.24 17.75 10.43
C GLU A 42 9.72 18.47 9.18
N ASN A 43 8.84 17.82 8.42
CA ASN A 43 8.21 18.38 7.22
C ASN A 43 6.75 17.95 7.09
N ALA A 44 5.95 18.74 6.40
CA ALA A 44 4.61 18.38 5.96
C ALA A 44 4.47 18.59 4.45
N HIS A 45 4.03 17.55 3.75
CA HIS A 45 3.85 17.54 2.31
C HIS A 45 2.37 17.51 1.99
N ILE A 46 1.87 18.58 1.39
CA ILE A 46 0.49 18.63 0.88
C ILE A 46 0.46 17.95 -0.48
N PHE A 47 -0.50 17.07 -0.71
CA PHE A 47 -0.69 16.42 -2.00
C PHE A 47 -2.17 16.34 -2.38
N GLY A 48 -2.46 15.66 -3.49
CA GLY A 48 -3.82 15.46 -3.94
C GLY A 48 -4.43 16.56 -4.79
N SER A 49 -5.76 16.58 -4.81
CA SER A 49 -6.58 17.47 -5.64
C SER A 49 -6.27 18.95 -5.37
N VAL A 50 -6.00 19.34 -4.12
CA VAL A 50 -5.70 20.72 -3.74
C VAL A 50 -4.42 21.27 -4.37
N THR A 51 -3.46 20.39 -4.69
CA THR A 51 -2.20 20.76 -5.36
C THR A 51 -2.31 20.84 -6.88
N ARG A 52 -3.44 20.43 -7.47
CA ARG A 52 -3.60 20.27 -8.92
C ARG A 52 -4.65 21.21 -9.49
N PRO A 53 -4.30 22.07 -10.48
CA PRO A 53 -5.25 22.96 -11.12
C PRO A 53 -6.48 22.21 -11.65
N TYR A 54 -7.67 22.72 -11.34
CA TYR A 54 -8.98 22.22 -11.81
C TYR A 54 -9.36 20.79 -11.39
N ARG A 55 -8.69 20.22 -10.39
CA ARG A 55 -8.99 18.89 -9.81
C ARG A 55 -9.67 18.97 -8.43
N PHE A 56 -9.76 20.16 -7.85
CA PHE A 56 -10.37 20.35 -6.54
C PHE A 56 -11.86 20.65 -6.68
N HIS A 57 -12.69 20.07 -5.82
CA HIS A 57 -14.14 20.22 -5.84
C HIS A 57 -14.75 20.15 -4.43
N GLU A 58 -16.08 20.14 -4.35
CA GLU A 58 -16.82 20.26 -3.10
C GLU A 58 -16.44 19.22 -2.06
N SER A 59 -16.46 17.93 -2.45
CA SER A 59 -16.13 16.78 -1.61
C SER A 59 -14.63 16.45 -1.54
N SER A 60 -13.74 17.33 -2.03
CA SER A 60 -12.31 17.09 -1.91
C SER A 60 -11.85 17.26 -0.46
N ASP A 61 -11.13 16.28 0.05
CA ASP A 61 -10.36 16.31 1.29
C ASP A 61 -9.00 17.02 1.10
N ILE A 62 -8.25 17.15 2.20
CA ILE A 62 -6.89 17.67 2.23
C ILE A 62 -5.93 16.57 2.66
N ASP A 63 -4.96 16.27 1.82
CA ASP A 63 -4.04 15.16 2.05
C ASP A 63 -2.66 15.67 2.41
N ILE A 64 -2.16 15.20 3.56
CA ILE A 64 -0.91 15.65 4.14
C ILE A 64 -0.08 14.45 4.58
N ALA A 65 1.17 14.41 4.13
CA ALA A 65 2.15 13.45 4.57
C ALA A 65 3.13 14.15 5.50
N PHE A 66 3.28 13.64 6.72
CA PHE A 66 4.19 14.18 7.70
C PHE A 66 5.48 13.36 7.72
N GLU A 67 6.62 14.05 7.75
CA GLU A 67 7.93 13.47 8.04
C GLU A 67 8.30 13.86 9.48
N GLY A 68 8.81 12.90 10.26
CA GLY A 68 9.24 13.13 11.64
C GLY A 68 8.12 13.45 12.64
N LEU A 69 6.85 13.27 12.27
CA LEU A 69 5.73 13.35 13.22
C LEU A 69 5.72 12.09 14.11
N ASP A 70 5.56 12.28 15.41
CA ASP A 70 5.39 11.16 16.35
C ASP A 70 4.20 10.27 15.94
N ARG A 71 4.40 8.94 15.91
CA ARG A 71 3.40 7.98 15.41
C ARG A 71 2.06 8.03 16.14
N ASP A 72 2.07 8.34 17.44
CA ASP A 72 0.86 8.47 18.27
C ASP A 72 0.16 9.83 18.11
N ARG A 73 0.80 10.79 17.42
CA ARG A 73 0.27 12.14 17.19
C ARG A 73 -0.44 12.31 15.86
N LEU A 74 -0.34 11.36 14.93
CA LEU A 74 -0.99 11.47 13.61
C LEU A 74 -2.49 11.76 13.71
N PHE A 75 -3.21 11.01 14.54
CA PHE A 75 -4.64 11.22 14.74
C PHE A 75 -4.95 12.60 15.32
N VAL A 76 -4.14 13.07 16.27
CA VAL A 76 -4.30 14.39 16.91
C VAL A 76 -4.05 15.50 15.89
N ALA A 77 -3.00 15.36 15.07
CA ALA A 77 -2.67 16.29 14.00
C ALA A 77 -3.79 16.37 12.95
N VAL A 78 -4.29 15.22 12.49
CA VAL A 78 -5.42 15.13 11.56
C VAL A 78 -6.66 15.78 12.15
N ALA A 79 -7.05 15.42 13.37
CA ALA A 79 -8.24 15.98 14.02
C ALA A 79 -8.13 17.50 14.23
N PHE A 80 -6.94 17.99 14.59
CA PHE A 80 -6.67 19.42 14.71
C PHE A 80 -6.89 20.13 13.37
N LEU A 81 -6.27 19.62 12.30
CA LEU A 81 -6.33 20.21 10.98
C LEU A 81 -7.74 20.16 10.40
N SER A 82 -8.44 19.02 10.52
CA SER A 82 -9.82 18.89 10.02
C SER A 82 -10.74 19.90 10.67
N ARG A 83 -10.61 20.10 12.00
CA ARG A 83 -11.37 21.11 12.73
C ARG A 83 -10.98 22.53 12.32
N ARG A 84 -9.70 22.79 12.11
CA ARG A 84 -9.17 24.11 11.76
C ARG A 84 -9.54 24.55 10.34
N LEU A 85 -9.70 23.59 9.44
CA LEU A 85 -10.02 23.79 8.02
C LEU A 85 -11.51 23.60 7.70
N GLU A 86 -12.30 23.12 8.66
CA GLU A 86 -13.71 22.74 8.47
C GLU A 86 -13.92 21.81 7.26
N ARG A 87 -12.96 20.88 7.09
CA ARG A 87 -12.88 19.96 5.95
C ARG A 87 -12.13 18.70 6.37
N ASP A 88 -12.46 17.57 5.75
CA ASP A 88 -11.77 16.31 6.05
C ASP A 88 -10.30 16.39 5.65
N VAL A 89 -9.43 15.86 6.51
CA VAL A 89 -7.99 15.80 6.31
C VAL A 89 -7.57 14.35 6.42
N ASN A 90 -6.84 13.86 5.43
CA ASN A 90 -6.16 12.57 5.53
C ASN A 90 -4.69 12.84 5.84
N GLY A 91 -4.22 12.26 6.95
CA GLY A 91 -2.83 12.35 7.37
C GLY A 91 -2.16 10.99 7.26
N GLN A 92 -0.91 10.98 6.80
CA GLN A 92 -0.07 9.79 6.81
C GLN A 92 1.38 10.13 7.16
N HIS A 93 2.15 9.14 7.65
CA HIS A 93 3.59 9.28 7.78
C HIS A 93 4.27 9.03 6.44
N LEU A 94 5.26 9.86 6.09
CA LEU A 94 6.02 9.70 4.85
C LEU A 94 6.91 8.45 4.91
N GLU A 95 7.44 8.15 6.09
CA GLU A 95 8.30 7.01 6.39
C GLU A 95 7.59 5.69 6.09
N ASP A 96 6.28 5.63 6.33
CA ASP A 96 5.47 4.44 6.07
C ASP A 96 5.45 4.09 4.57
N ILE A 97 5.38 5.09 3.67
CA ILE A 97 5.47 4.83 2.22
C ILE A 97 6.89 4.36 1.84
N ALA A 98 7.91 5.05 2.37
CA ALA A 98 9.30 4.71 2.08
C ALA A 98 9.66 3.30 2.55
N GLU A 99 9.13 2.87 3.69
CA GLU A 99 9.30 1.52 4.23
C GLU A 99 8.62 0.47 3.34
N LEU A 100 7.43 0.74 2.78
CA LEU A 100 6.79 -0.14 1.79
C LEU A 100 7.62 -0.25 0.50
N ASP A 101 8.20 0.86 0.02
CA ASP A 101 9.06 0.87 -1.17
C ASP A 101 10.35 0.07 -0.94
N ALA A 102 10.96 0.23 0.23
CA ALA A 102 12.14 -0.54 0.62
C ALA A 102 11.80 -2.04 0.68
N GLN A 103 10.71 -2.41 1.36
CA GLN A 103 10.27 -3.80 1.48
C GLN A 103 9.92 -4.40 0.11
N TRP A 104 9.26 -3.63 -0.76
CA TRP A 104 8.96 -4.08 -2.12
C TRP A 104 10.22 -4.33 -2.95
N THR A 105 11.25 -3.49 -2.78
CA THR A 105 12.54 -3.68 -3.43
C THR A 105 13.21 -5.00 -3.01
N GLU A 106 13.13 -5.38 -1.73
CA GLU A 106 13.62 -6.67 -1.24
C GLU A 106 12.82 -7.85 -1.81
N ILE A 107 11.48 -7.74 -1.84
CA ILE A 107 10.62 -8.78 -2.43
C ILE A 107 10.97 -9.00 -3.91
N ARG A 108 11.20 -7.93 -4.69
CA ARG A 108 11.63 -8.02 -6.09
C ARG A 108 12.97 -8.73 -6.26
N ARG A 109 13.92 -8.49 -5.35
CA ARG A 109 15.18 -9.26 -5.32
C ARG A 109 14.94 -10.73 -5.02
N GLY A 110 14.02 -11.03 -4.10
CA GLY A 110 13.54 -12.39 -3.82
C GLY A 110 13.02 -13.09 -5.08
N HIS A 111 12.15 -12.43 -5.85
CA HIS A 111 11.64 -12.96 -7.13
C HIS A 111 12.75 -13.25 -8.15
N ALA A 112 13.69 -12.31 -8.33
CA ALA A 112 14.83 -12.52 -9.25
C ALA A 112 15.66 -13.73 -8.83
N SER A 113 15.85 -13.90 -7.52
CA SER A 113 16.57 -15.03 -6.93
C SER A 113 15.87 -16.37 -7.14
N VAL A 114 14.56 -16.42 -6.92
CA VAL A 114 13.70 -17.59 -7.19
C VAL A 114 13.77 -17.96 -8.68
N LYS A 115 13.59 -16.98 -9.57
CA LYS A 115 13.64 -17.18 -11.02
C LYS A 115 14.96 -17.79 -11.47
N HIS A 116 16.09 -17.22 -11.05
CA HIS A 116 17.42 -17.73 -11.39
C HIS A 116 17.60 -19.18 -10.90
N LYS A 117 17.22 -19.46 -9.64
CA LYS A 117 17.37 -20.81 -9.08
C LYS A 117 16.45 -21.84 -9.75
N ALA A 118 15.23 -21.45 -10.12
CA ALA A 118 14.30 -22.30 -10.87
C ALA A 118 14.86 -22.68 -12.25
N GLN A 119 15.51 -21.74 -12.94
CA GLN A 119 16.20 -22.04 -14.20
C GLN A 119 17.33 -23.06 -14.03
N SER A 120 18.14 -22.93 -12.97
CA SER A 120 19.20 -23.90 -12.68
C SER A 120 18.63 -25.30 -12.41
N LEU A 121 17.56 -25.40 -11.61
CA LEU A 121 16.92 -26.67 -11.28
C LEU A 121 16.24 -27.31 -12.50
N ARG A 122 15.59 -26.53 -13.37
CA ARG A 122 15.05 -27.05 -14.64
C ARG A 122 16.13 -27.71 -15.52
N GLY A 123 17.36 -27.20 -15.49
CA GLY A 123 18.48 -27.80 -16.23
C GLY A 123 18.99 -29.12 -15.64
N ASN A 124 18.67 -29.41 -14.37
CA ASN A 124 19.03 -30.65 -13.69
C ASN A 124 17.99 -30.99 -12.61
N ILE A 125 16.82 -31.48 -13.04
CA ILE A 125 15.62 -31.60 -12.20
C ILE A 125 15.78 -32.60 -11.04
N SER A 126 16.68 -33.57 -11.18
CA SER A 126 16.99 -34.57 -10.16
C SER A 126 17.97 -34.08 -9.10
N ASN A 127 18.41 -32.82 -9.15
CA ASN A 127 19.34 -32.27 -8.18
C ASN A 127 18.60 -31.82 -6.91
N GLU A 128 18.71 -32.62 -5.86
CA GLU A 128 18.03 -32.40 -4.57
C GLU A 128 18.47 -31.10 -3.90
N ASP A 129 19.77 -30.77 -3.90
CA ASP A 129 20.28 -29.52 -3.31
C ASP A 129 19.69 -28.28 -4.00
N LEU A 130 19.51 -28.33 -5.32
CA LEU A 130 18.87 -27.26 -6.08
C LEU A 130 17.38 -27.16 -5.76
N ALA A 131 16.70 -28.28 -5.56
CA ALA A 131 15.30 -28.33 -5.15
C ALA A 131 15.08 -27.76 -3.75
N GLU A 132 15.91 -28.15 -2.78
CA GLU A 132 15.89 -27.61 -1.41
C GLU A 132 16.22 -26.11 -1.39
N SER A 133 17.24 -25.69 -2.15
CA SER A 133 17.61 -24.28 -2.26
C SER A 133 16.47 -23.43 -2.86
N LEU A 134 15.78 -23.94 -3.88
CA LEU A 134 14.63 -23.24 -4.47
C LEU A 134 13.46 -23.17 -3.49
N ALA A 135 13.17 -24.28 -2.81
CA ALA A 135 12.12 -24.37 -1.80
C ALA A 135 12.35 -23.37 -0.66
N TYR A 136 13.59 -23.27 -0.15
CA TYR A 136 13.97 -22.28 0.85
C TYR A 136 13.79 -20.83 0.35
N ARG A 137 14.12 -20.55 -0.92
CA ARG A 137 13.90 -19.21 -1.51
C ARG A 137 12.43 -18.85 -1.63
N LEU A 138 11.58 -19.81 -2.02
CA LEU A 138 10.11 -19.61 -2.06
C LEU A 138 9.53 -19.36 -0.66
N HIS A 139 10.03 -20.09 0.34
CA HIS A 139 9.69 -19.85 1.74
C HIS A 139 10.02 -18.41 2.16
N ASN A 140 11.26 -17.97 1.93
CA ASN A 140 11.70 -16.62 2.27
C ASN A 140 10.96 -15.54 1.48
N LEU A 141 10.65 -15.79 0.22
CA LEU A 141 9.85 -14.87 -0.60
C LEU A 141 8.49 -14.62 0.04
N TYR A 142 7.79 -15.68 0.48
CA TYR A 142 6.52 -15.51 1.17
C TYR A 142 6.65 -14.79 2.52
N CYS A 143 7.71 -15.09 3.31
CA CYS A 143 7.97 -14.36 4.54
C CYS A 143 8.14 -12.85 4.30
N ALA A 144 8.84 -12.46 3.22
CA ALA A 144 8.99 -11.05 2.87
C ALA A 144 7.65 -10.37 2.52
N TYR A 145 6.74 -11.09 1.86
CA TYR A 145 5.36 -10.63 1.66
C TYR A 145 4.59 -10.51 2.99
N GLU A 146 4.70 -11.50 3.89
CA GLU A 146 4.09 -11.41 5.22
C GLU A 146 4.58 -10.17 5.98
N ASP A 147 5.87 -9.84 5.90
CA ASP A 147 6.43 -8.66 6.55
C ASP A 147 5.89 -7.36 5.95
N LEU A 148 5.72 -7.27 4.62
CA LEU A 148 5.05 -6.15 3.99
C LEU A 148 3.60 -6.00 4.47
N PHE A 149 2.87 -7.10 4.61
CA PHE A 149 1.49 -7.06 5.12
C PHE A 149 1.43 -6.60 6.58
N LYS A 150 2.45 -6.92 7.39
CA LYS A 150 2.57 -6.42 8.77
C LYS A 150 2.84 -4.92 8.79
N LEU A 151 3.67 -4.40 7.89
CA LEU A 151 3.87 -2.95 7.74
C LEU A 151 2.54 -2.26 7.45
N VAL A 152 1.84 -2.74 6.41
CA VAL A 152 0.52 -2.21 6.05
C VAL A 152 -0.45 -2.28 7.23
N ALA A 153 -0.60 -3.43 7.89
CA ALA A 153 -1.46 -3.53 9.06
C ALA A 153 -1.02 -2.60 10.20
N GLY A 154 0.29 -2.46 10.43
CA GLY A 154 0.86 -1.58 11.46
C GLY A 154 0.71 -0.09 11.17
N PHE A 155 0.48 0.33 9.92
CA PHE A 155 0.22 1.73 9.62
C PHE A 155 -1.23 2.13 9.92
N PHE A 156 -2.17 1.24 9.60
CA PHE A 156 -3.59 1.58 9.61
C PHE A 156 -4.39 0.98 10.78
N GLU A 157 -3.94 -0.13 11.35
CA GLU A 157 -4.78 -0.97 12.24
C GLU A 157 -4.34 -0.94 13.71
N ASN A 158 -3.36 -0.11 14.10
CA ASN A 158 -2.80 -0.05 15.47
C ASN A 158 -3.84 0.24 16.58
N GLN A 159 -5.03 0.76 16.25
CA GLN A 159 -6.09 1.01 17.23
C GLN A 159 -7.11 -0.14 17.37
N LEU A 160 -6.99 -1.20 16.57
CA LEU A 160 -8.00 -2.28 16.44
C LEU A 160 -7.72 -3.50 17.33
N GLU A 161 -6.74 -3.41 18.25
CA GLU A 161 -6.23 -4.52 19.07
C GLU A 161 -7.27 -5.25 19.95
N ASN A 162 -8.47 -4.68 20.16
CA ASN A 162 -9.43 -5.17 21.16
C ASN A 162 -10.57 -6.08 20.65
N SER A 163 -10.59 -6.48 19.38
CA SER A 163 -11.66 -7.38 18.92
C SER A 163 -11.13 -8.79 18.65
N SER A 164 -11.54 -9.74 19.50
CA SER A 164 -11.18 -11.15 19.46
C SER A 164 -11.48 -11.88 18.13
N ARG A 165 -12.14 -11.21 17.17
CA ARG A 165 -12.37 -11.65 15.79
C ARG A 165 -11.27 -11.26 14.80
N TYR A 166 -10.30 -10.42 15.17
CA TYR A 166 -9.22 -9.95 14.27
C TYR A 166 -8.14 -11.00 13.96
N HIS A 167 -8.20 -12.17 14.58
CA HIS A 167 -7.10 -13.13 14.62
C HIS A 167 -7.16 -14.27 13.61
N THR A 168 -7.55 -14.03 12.35
CA THR A 168 -7.31 -15.09 11.36
C THR A 168 -6.89 -14.56 9.99
N ASP A 169 -5.63 -14.88 9.66
CA ASP A 169 -5.01 -14.82 8.35
C ASP A 169 -4.71 -13.42 7.79
N LEU A 170 -3.48 -12.94 8.05
CA LEU A 170 -2.96 -11.66 7.57
C LEU A 170 -3.12 -11.50 6.05
N LEU A 171 -2.97 -12.58 5.28
CA LEU A 171 -3.12 -12.57 3.84
C LEU A 171 -4.55 -12.18 3.43
N ARG A 172 -5.57 -12.80 4.05
CA ARG A 172 -6.98 -12.49 3.75
C ARG A 172 -7.37 -11.08 4.19
N ARG A 173 -6.76 -10.56 5.25
CA ARG A 173 -6.99 -9.17 5.68
C ARG A 173 -6.60 -8.15 4.61
N MET A 174 -5.57 -8.42 3.84
CA MET A 174 -5.13 -7.52 2.77
C MET A 174 -6.10 -7.43 1.58
N MET A 175 -7.11 -8.32 1.51
CA MET A 175 -8.20 -8.26 0.52
C MET A 175 -9.37 -7.39 0.96
N LEU A 176 -9.45 -7.08 2.26
CA LEU A 176 -10.54 -6.29 2.80
C LEU A 176 -10.27 -4.82 2.53
N ASP A 177 -11.27 -4.18 1.94
CA ASP A 177 -11.44 -2.74 1.95
C ASP A 177 -12.04 -2.35 3.31
N MET A 178 -11.34 -1.49 4.04
CA MET A 178 -11.81 -0.95 5.30
C MET A 178 -12.05 0.54 5.08
N GLU A 179 -13.30 0.88 4.82
CA GLU A 179 -13.75 2.24 4.52
C GLU A 179 -13.21 3.25 5.56
N GLY A 180 -12.51 4.28 5.07
CA GLY A 180 -11.90 5.32 5.89
C GLY A 180 -10.68 4.88 6.73
N ILE A 181 -10.25 3.62 6.65
CA ILE A 181 -9.12 3.08 7.42
C ILE A 181 -7.99 2.63 6.50
N ARG A 182 -8.29 1.73 5.55
CA ARG A 182 -7.27 1.15 4.66
C ARG A 182 -7.92 0.58 3.40
N PRO A 183 -7.48 1.00 2.20
CA PRO A 183 -7.93 0.36 0.98
C PRO A 183 -7.48 -1.10 0.88
N ARG A 184 -8.13 -1.88 0.01
CA ARG A 184 -7.66 -3.24 -0.27
C ARG A 184 -6.27 -3.18 -0.92
N LEU A 185 -5.33 -3.96 -0.40
CA LEU A 185 -4.01 -4.07 -1.00
C LEU A 185 -4.04 -5.07 -2.16
N LEU A 186 -4.58 -6.27 -1.93
CA LEU A 186 -4.46 -7.40 -2.85
C LEU A 186 -5.62 -7.47 -3.85
N SER A 187 -5.29 -7.86 -5.08
CA SER A 187 -6.25 -8.42 -6.04
C SER A 187 -6.47 -9.92 -5.78
N GLU A 188 -7.53 -10.47 -6.38
CA GLU A 188 -7.80 -11.92 -6.34
C GLU A 188 -6.66 -12.74 -6.99
N ASP A 189 -6.04 -12.21 -8.05
CA ASP A 189 -4.94 -12.87 -8.75
C ASP A 189 -3.70 -13.00 -7.87
N SER A 190 -3.30 -11.92 -7.18
CA SER A 190 -2.21 -11.95 -6.21
C SER A 190 -2.55 -12.87 -5.04
N LEU A 191 -3.76 -12.77 -4.49
CA LEU A 191 -4.22 -13.61 -3.38
C LEU A 191 -4.04 -15.09 -3.68
N LYS A 192 -4.50 -15.54 -4.85
CA LYS A 192 -4.45 -16.96 -5.24
C LYS A 192 -3.04 -17.52 -5.18
N ILE A 193 -2.05 -16.79 -5.72
CA ILE A 193 -0.66 -17.26 -5.76
C ILE A 193 -0.01 -17.14 -4.38
N LEU A 194 -0.31 -16.09 -3.63
CA LEU A 194 0.17 -15.90 -2.26
C LEU A 194 -0.39 -16.98 -1.31
N ASP A 195 -1.62 -17.44 -1.52
CA ASP A 195 -2.24 -18.52 -0.74
C ASP A 195 -1.55 -19.87 -1.01
N GLU A 196 -1.21 -20.14 -2.28
CA GLU A 196 -0.39 -21.30 -2.66
C GLU A 196 1.00 -21.25 -2.01
N LEU A 197 1.66 -20.07 -2.02
CA LEU A 197 2.96 -19.87 -1.35
C LEU A 197 2.86 -20.05 0.17
N ARG A 198 1.77 -19.57 0.80
CA ARG A 198 1.50 -19.79 2.22
C ARG A 198 1.39 -21.27 2.52
N GLY A 199 0.57 -21.98 1.75
CA GLY A 199 0.38 -23.43 1.88
C GLY A 199 1.70 -24.17 1.71
N PHE A 200 2.48 -23.81 0.69
CA PHE A 200 3.80 -24.37 0.47
C PHE A 200 4.74 -24.14 1.66
N ARG A 201 4.76 -22.93 2.24
CA ARG A 201 5.56 -22.64 3.44
C ARG A 201 5.20 -23.57 4.61
N HIS A 202 3.93 -23.85 4.83
CA HIS A 202 3.52 -24.81 5.87
C HIS A 202 4.05 -26.21 5.58
N VAL A 203 3.90 -26.67 4.34
CA VAL A 203 4.44 -27.96 3.91
C VAL A 203 5.96 -28.01 4.08
N PHE A 204 6.68 -26.99 3.61
CA PHE A 204 8.14 -26.89 3.65
C PHE A 204 8.69 -27.04 5.08
N ARG A 205 8.07 -26.37 6.06
CA ARG A 205 8.46 -26.46 7.48
C ARG A 205 8.31 -27.86 8.08
N HIS A 206 7.51 -28.72 7.47
CA HIS A 206 7.25 -30.09 7.95
C HIS A 206 7.79 -31.18 7.02
N ALA A 207 8.38 -30.82 5.88
CA ALA A 207 8.76 -31.75 4.81
C ALA A 207 10.09 -32.50 5.04
N TYR A 208 10.76 -32.31 6.19
CA TYR A 208 12.09 -32.87 6.48
C TYR A 208 12.21 -34.40 6.38
N SER A 209 11.11 -35.15 6.26
CA SER A 209 11.13 -36.62 6.24
C SER A 209 10.92 -37.28 4.86
N TYR A 210 10.47 -36.55 3.83
CA TYR A 210 10.01 -37.16 2.56
C TYR A 210 10.63 -36.58 1.28
N GLY A 211 11.60 -35.65 1.38
CA GLY A 211 12.21 -35.00 0.23
C GLY A 211 11.26 -34.01 -0.48
N MET A 212 11.80 -33.17 -1.37
CA MET A 212 11.03 -32.16 -2.12
C MET A 212 10.70 -32.66 -3.52
N ASP A 213 9.44 -32.54 -3.93
CA ASP A 213 9.04 -32.73 -5.33
C ASP A 213 9.54 -31.56 -6.18
N ALA A 214 10.68 -31.77 -6.84
CA ALA A 214 11.37 -30.75 -7.63
C ALA A 214 10.47 -30.14 -8.73
N GLU A 215 9.62 -30.94 -9.38
CA GLU A 215 8.71 -30.42 -10.40
C GLU A 215 7.67 -29.48 -9.80
N ARG A 216 7.10 -29.84 -8.64
CA ARG A 216 6.13 -28.97 -7.96
C ARG A 216 6.75 -27.66 -7.49
N VAL A 217 7.98 -27.71 -6.96
CA VAL A 217 8.71 -26.52 -6.52
C VAL A 217 9.00 -25.60 -7.71
N VAL A 218 9.45 -26.15 -8.85
CA VAL A 218 9.68 -25.40 -10.09
C VAL A 218 8.38 -24.76 -10.62
N LYS A 219 7.28 -25.53 -10.68
CA LYS A 219 5.97 -25.02 -11.11
C LYS A 219 5.48 -23.87 -10.23
N LEU A 220 5.69 -23.95 -8.91
CA LEU A 220 5.34 -22.87 -7.99
C LEU A 220 6.22 -21.62 -8.23
N ALA A 221 7.53 -21.80 -8.41
CA ALA A 221 8.45 -20.70 -8.72
C ALA A 221 8.10 -19.96 -10.04
N GLU A 222 7.56 -20.66 -11.02
CA GLU A 222 7.11 -20.02 -12.26
C GLU A 222 5.89 -19.14 -12.04
N LYS A 223 4.92 -19.61 -11.24
CA LYS A 223 3.74 -18.81 -10.86
C LYS A 223 4.13 -17.53 -10.11
N THR A 224 5.22 -17.53 -9.34
CA THR A 224 5.64 -16.30 -8.65
C THR A 224 6.09 -15.21 -9.63
N THR A 225 6.46 -15.56 -10.87
CA THR A 225 6.81 -14.55 -11.88
C THR A 225 5.62 -13.68 -12.25
N SER A 226 4.41 -14.26 -12.41
CA SER A 226 3.20 -13.48 -12.64
C SER A 226 2.76 -12.72 -11.39
N LEU A 227 2.96 -13.28 -10.19
CA LEU A 227 2.72 -12.59 -8.93
C LEU A 227 3.55 -11.30 -8.82
N ASN A 228 4.81 -11.30 -9.27
CA ASN A 228 5.63 -10.09 -9.21
C ASN A 228 5.04 -8.93 -10.01
N ALA A 229 4.46 -9.21 -11.17
CA ALA A 229 3.80 -8.19 -11.99
C ALA A 229 2.45 -7.77 -11.39
N ALA A 230 1.60 -8.73 -11.06
CA ALA A 230 0.29 -8.47 -10.46
C ALA A 230 0.39 -7.70 -9.14
N PHE A 231 1.36 -8.04 -8.29
CA PHE A 231 1.56 -7.33 -7.03
C PHE A 231 2.15 -5.93 -7.22
N ALA A 232 2.94 -5.69 -8.27
CA ALA A 232 3.40 -4.34 -8.59
C ALA A 232 2.20 -3.43 -8.87
N GLU A 233 1.27 -3.90 -9.70
CA GLU A 233 0.02 -3.18 -10.00
C GLU A 233 -0.86 -3.01 -8.76
N ASP A 234 -0.95 -4.03 -7.91
CA ASP A 234 -1.67 -3.97 -6.64
C ASP A 234 -1.10 -2.91 -5.70
N LEU A 235 0.23 -2.86 -5.56
CA LEU A 235 0.91 -1.90 -4.70
C LEU A 235 0.84 -0.48 -5.25
N ASP A 236 0.96 -0.32 -6.57
CA ASP A 236 0.80 0.97 -7.23
C ASP A 236 -0.62 1.49 -7.07
N ARG A 237 -1.64 0.67 -7.32
CA ARG A 237 -3.05 1.00 -7.04
C ARG A 237 -3.26 1.35 -5.58
N PHE A 238 -2.76 0.53 -4.65
CA PHE A 238 -2.89 0.78 -3.22
C PHE A 238 -2.28 2.12 -2.84
N LYS A 239 -1.06 2.43 -3.30
CA LYS A 239 -0.41 3.73 -3.07
C LYS A 239 -1.15 4.88 -3.75
N ASP A 240 -1.75 4.65 -4.91
CA ASP A 240 -2.55 5.62 -5.63
C ASP A 240 -3.94 5.83 -5.03
N GLU A 241 -4.43 4.93 -4.18
CA GLU A 241 -5.63 5.08 -3.34
C GLU A 241 -5.31 5.69 -1.97
N LEU A 242 -4.08 5.45 -1.45
CA LEU A 242 -3.53 6.21 -0.32
C LEU A 242 -3.22 7.65 -0.72
N ARG A 243 -2.91 7.87 -1.99
CA ARG A 243 -2.94 9.20 -2.60
C ARG A 243 -4.40 9.46 -2.95
N PRO A 244 -4.99 10.62 -2.62
CA PRO A 244 -6.37 10.93 -2.96
C PRO A 244 -6.59 10.86 -4.47
N ALA A 245 -7.83 10.50 -4.82
CA ALA A 245 -8.31 10.32 -6.18
C ALA A 245 -7.99 11.51 -7.09
N LYS A 246 -7.53 11.20 -8.31
CA LYS A 246 -7.40 12.17 -9.40
C LYS A 246 -8.73 12.36 -10.11
N ASP A 247 -9.61 13.23 -9.62
CA ASP A 247 -10.76 13.71 -10.41
C ASP A 247 -10.69 15.20 -10.72
#